data_AF-A0A255TQQ7-F1
#
_entry.id   AF-A0A255TQQ7-F1
#
_cell.length_a   1.000
_cell.length_b   1.000
_cell.length_c   1.000
_cell.angle_alpha   90.00
_cell.angle_beta   90.00
_cell.angle_gamma   90.00
#
_symmetry.space_group_name_H-M   'P 1'
#
loop_
_entity.id
_entity.type
_entity.pdbx_description
1 polymer ?
#
loop_
_entity_poly.entity_id
_entity_poly.type
_entity_poly.pdbx_seq_one_letter_code
_entity_poly.pdbx_strand_id
1 'polypeptide(L)'
;MTKKTKIISIVGCIHYKGNMTVEGFLNSLMEKIIVLKPEPDNPKDSTAVVAIMDGKTVGYVRASEKNDLKLFDILNGTEHKLLLAKPKAINPDYKSLIVELDYDDTDSTENEQTKLLRQWEYTGIILDPPMKMKQAEDSVATMLELLEKGVATEENMRYYFNTFKECAVYVFSCEFGKERERLQKMLENYPDPQVRAMAEEQRSISQSIHNSCAHYNAFCELKKDMKKQASGSKFKTQLLSLDKKRLTREMEAFPGNFYSERNNVKFFASKLYYKFLPRDILMKFLSGMAILGILGKGTKKTVAKVKRKRGRPRLKKGDRDFSKLINGNSEYRELWIEQINQMIFGKKGIEAGLLMRALCKKHVISKAPYDYVKEKFGEIGSEKNYNKGLNSKELDNNEQGVLKHWETMIESKDTDIKEQMKSF
;
A
#
# COMPACT_ATOMS: atom_id res chain seq x y z
N MET A 1 32.14 23.61 -21.51
CA MET A 1 30.74 23.14 -21.55
C MET A 1 30.41 22.86 -23.00
N THR A 2 30.02 21.62 -23.31
CA THR A 2 29.65 21.22 -24.66
C THR A 2 28.13 21.33 -24.75
N LYS A 3 27.62 22.25 -25.58
CA LYS A 3 26.19 22.33 -25.85
C LYS A 3 25.74 21.06 -26.56
N LYS A 4 24.74 20.39 -26.00
CA LYS A 4 24.08 19.23 -26.61
C LYS A 4 22.65 19.62 -26.96
N THR A 5 22.22 19.15 -28.13
CA THR A 5 20.84 19.29 -28.59
C THR A 5 20.13 17.96 -28.42
N LYS A 6 18.91 17.97 -27.90
CA LYS A 6 18.11 16.76 -27.73
C LYS A 6 16.64 16.99 -28.06
N ILE A 7 16.04 15.96 -28.65
CA ILE A 7 14.61 15.88 -28.95
C ILE A 7 13.93 15.06 -27.84
N ILE A 8 12.86 15.61 -27.26
CA ILE A 8 12.04 14.98 -26.23
C ILE A 8 10.54 15.18 -26.52
N SER A 9 9.71 14.48 -25.77
CA SER A 9 8.27 14.48 -25.87
C SER A 9 7.61 15.13 -24.65
N ILE A 10 6.73 16.11 -24.89
CA ILE A 10 5.80 16.65 -23.90
C ILE A 10 4.50 15.87 -23.98
N VAL A 11 4.17 15.17 -22.89
CA VAL A 11 3.00 14.30 -22.74
C VAL A 11 1.98 14.89 -21.79
N GLY A 12 0.76 14.34 -21.79
CA GLY A 12 -0.32 14.80 -20.92
C GLY A 12 -1.00 16.09 -21.39
N CYS A 13 -0.69 16.58 -22.60
CA CYS A 13 -1.25 17.80 -23.18
C CYS A 13 -2.79 17.81 -23.23
N ILE A 14 -3.39 16.63 -23.37
CA ILE A 14 -4.84 16.43 -23.37
C ILE A 14 -5.53 16.96 -22.10
N HIS A 15 -4.82 17.02 -20.97
CA HIS A 15 -5.35 17.49 -19.69
C HIS A 15 -5.40 19.02 -19.59
N TYR A 16 -4.75 19.73 -20.52
CA TYR A 16 -4.51 21.18 -20.46
C TYR A 16 -5.14 21.96 -21.63
N LYS A 17 -5.79 21.27 -22.57
CA LYS A 17 -6.39 21.85 -23.78
C LYS A 17 -7.57 22.81 -23.57
N GLY A 18 -8.17 22.82 -22.38
CA GLY A 18 -9.44 23.52 -22.11
C GLY A 18 -10.54 23.12 -23.10
N ASN A 19 -11.17 24.12 -23.73
CA ASN A 19 -12.26 23.95 -24.68
C ASN A 19 -11.81 23.63 -26.12
N MET A 20 -10.50 23.64 -26.40
CA MET A 20 -9.99 23.33 -27.73
C MET A 20 -10.08 21.82 -28.03
N THR A 21 -10.06 21.47 -29.31
CA THR A 21 -9.73 20.10 -29.73
C THR A 21 -8.27 19.81 -29.35
N VAL A 22 -7.93 18.53 -29.16
CA VAL A 22 -6.54 18.14 -28.84
C VAL A 22 -5.58 18.61 -29.93
N GLU A 23 -5.97 18.41 -31.18
CA GLU A 23 -5.19 18.82 -32.35
C GLU A 23 -5.05 20.34 -32.46
N GLY A 24 -6.14 21.08 -32.28
CA GLY A 24 -6.10 22.55 -32.26
C GLY A 24 -5.22 23.10 -31.13
N PHE A 25 -5.26 22.46 -29.95
CA PHE A 25 -4.37 22.81 -28.85
C PHE A 25 -2.91 22.55 -29.20
N LEU A 26 -2.56 21.36 -29.67
CA LEU A 26 -1.18 21.00 -30.03
C LEU A 26 -0.63 21.89 -31.16
N ASN A 27 -1.45 22.20 -32.18
CA ASN A 27 -1.09 23.13 -33.25
C ASN A 27 -0.81 24.53 -32.71
N SER A 28 -1.59 25.01 -31.72
CA SER A 28 -1.34 26.32 -31.09
C SER A 28 0.00 26.40 -30.35
N LEU A 29 0.60 25.25 -29.98
CA LEU A 29 1.90 25.21 -29.31
C LEU A 29 3.07 25.32 -30.29
N MET A 30 2.89 24.99 -31.58
CA MET A 30 3.98 24.76 -32.54
C MET A 30 4.84 25.99 -32.85
N GLU A 31 4.30 27.21 -32.72
CA GLU A 31 5.01 28.46 -33.02
C GLU A 31 5.53 29.17 -31.76
N LYS A 32 5.44 28.50 -30.60
CA LYS A 32 5.72 29.09 -29.30
C LYS A 32 6.97 28.50 -28.67
N ILE A 33 7.59 29.26 -27.78
CA ILE A 33 8.67 28.74 -26.94
C ILE A 33 8.03 28.05 -25.73
N ILE A 34 8.43 26.81 -25.47
CA ILE A 34 8.02 26.06 -24.29
C ILE A 34 9.09 26.23 -23.22
N VAL A 35 8.69 26.61 -22.02
CA VAL A 35 9.57 26.69 -20.85
C VAL A 35 9.44 25.41 -20.04
N LEU A 36 10.56 24.72 -19.83
CA LEU A 36 10.65 23.54 -18.98
C LEU A 36 11.12 23.94 -17.59
N LYS A 37 10.44 23.48 -16.54
CA LYS A 37 10.80 23.75 -15.13
C LYS A 37 10.67 22.50 -14.26
N PRO A 38 11.50 22.34 -13.21
CA PRO A 38 11.29 21.31 -12.21
C PRO A 38 10.04 21.61 -11.38
N GLU A 39 9.22 20.60 -11.12
CA GLU A 39 8.03 20.69 -10.25
C GLU A 39 8.17 19.68 -9.08
N PRO A 40 9.02 19.99 -8.07
CA PRO A 40 9.34 19.04 -6.99
C PRO A 40 8.13 18.69 -6.10
N ASP A 41 7.14 19.57 -6.04
CA ASP A 41 5.91 19.41 -5.27
C ASP A 41 4.82 18.63 -6.03
N ASN A 42 5.12 18.14 -7.23
CA ASN A 42 4.17 17.33 -7.98
C ASN A 42 3.77 16.08 -7.15
N PRO A 43 2.46 15.85 -6.95
CA PRO A 43 2.00 14.79 -6.05
C PRO A 43 2.30 13.38 -6.56
N LYS A 44 2.54 13.21 -7.87
CA LYS A 44 2.76 11.91 -8.50
C LYS A 44 4.24 11.60 -8.74
N ASP A 45 5.04 12.62 -9.02
CA ASP A 45 6.44 12.47 -9.44
C ASP A 45 7.26 13.68 -8.97
N SER A 46 8.03 13.54 -7.88
CA SER A 46 8.81 14.66 -7.32
C SER A 46 10.02 15.08 -8.16
N THR A 47 10.26 14.41 -9.28
CA THR A 47 11.24 14.85 -10.28
C THR A 47 10.55 15.29 -11.57
N ALA A 48 9.24 15.54 -11.55
CA ALA A 48 8.49 16.00 -12.71
C ALA A 48 9.10 17.27 -13.30
N VAL A 49 9.13 17.31 -14.63
CA VAL A 49 9.49 18.51 -15.39
C VAL A 49 8.25 18.99 -16.12
N VAL A 50 7.71 20.12 -15.66
CA VAL A 50 6.51 20.74 -16.21
C VAL A 50 6.87 21.56 -17.44
N ALA A 51 6.04 21.45 -18.48
CA ALA A 51 6.10 22.29 -19.66
C ALA A 51 5.09 23.43 -19.52
N ILE A 52 5.58 24.67 -19.65
CA ILE A 52 4.81 25.89 -19.46
C ILE A 52 4.88 26.73 -20.73
N MET A 53 3.74 27.28 -21.14
CA MET A 53 3.63 28.24 -22.23
C MET A 53 2.72 29.39 -21.80
N ASP A 54 3.13 30.64 -22.04
CA ASP A 54 2.37 31.84 -21.69
C ASP A 54 1.86 31.82 -20.23
N GLY A 55 2.71 31.32 -19.32
CA GLY A 55 2.42 31.19 -17.89
C GLY A 55 1.48 30.04 -17.48
N LYS A 56 1.04 29.19 -18.42
CA LYS A 56 0.14 28.06 -18.17
C LYS A 56 0.82 26.73 -18.42
N THR A 57 0.50 25.73 -17.59
CA THR A 57 0.94 24.35 -17.82
C THR A 57 0.30 23.81 -19.10
N VAL A 58 1.13 23.24 -19.98
CA VAL A 58 0.69 22.60 -21.23
C VAL A 58 0.96 21.11 -21.24
N GLY A 59 1.76 20.58 -20.31
CA GLY A 59 2.05 19.16 -20.18
C GLY A 59 3.28 18.90 -19.30
N TYR A 60 3.84 17.70 -19.41
CA TYR A 60 5.06 17.28 -18.72
C TYR A 60 6.01 16.57 -19.67
N VAL A 61 7.31 16.63 -19.40
CA VAL A 61 8.27 15.79 -20.11
C VAL A 61 8.00 14.32 -19.81
N ARG A 62 8.05 13.46 -20.84
CA ARG A 62 7.89 12.01 -20.69
C ARG A 62 8.89 11.46 -19.67
N ALA A 63 8.41 10.62 -18.76
CA ALA A 63 9.21 10.12 -17.64
C ALA A 63 10.51 9.40 -18.07
N SER A 64 10.48 8.61 -19.15
CA SER A 64 11.66 7.91 -19.66
C SER A 64 12.73 8.90 -20.13
N GLU A 65 12.38 9.83 -21.02
CA GLU A 65 13.32 10.82 -21.58
C GLU A 65 13.86 11.76 -20.51
N LYS A 66 13.01 12.17 -19.57
CA LYS A 66 13.38 12.96 -18.40
C LYS A 66 14.46 12.26 -17.57
N ASN A 67 14.31 10.96 -17.34
CA ASN A 67 15.25 10.16 -16.56
C ASN A 67 16.55 9.91 -17.32
N ASP A 68 16.46 9.57 -18.62
CA ASP A 68 17.61 9.32 -19.49
C ASP A 68 18.55 10.52 -19.56
N LEU A 69 17.96 11.71 -19.67
CA LEU A 69 18.71 12.96 -19.74
C LEU A 69 19.08 13.52 -18.37
N LYS A 70 18.56 12.96 -17.29
CA LYS A 70 18.59 13.59 -15.96
C LYS A 70 18.12 15.05 -16.03
N LEU A 71 17.06 15.30 -16.80
CA LEU A 71 16.65 16.64 -17.18
C LEU A 71 16.29 17.51 -15.97
N PHE A 72 15.72 16.90 -14.93
CA PHE A 72 15.46 17.56 -13.65
C PHE A 72 16.73 18.11 -13.01
N ASP A 73 17.86 17.41 -13.14
CA ASP A 73 19.14 17.78 -12.55
C ASP A 73 19.82 18.87 -13.37
N ILE A 74 19.81 18.71 -14.70
CA ILE A 74 20.25 19.73 -15.64
C ILE A 74 19.52 21.04 -15.33
N LEU A 75 18.18 20.99 -15.24
CA LEU A 75 17.37 22.14 -14.91
C LEU A 75 17.79 22.76 -13.58
N ASN A 76 17.91 21.98 -12.50
CA ASN A 76 18.33 22.52 -11.19
C ASN A 76 19.76 23.09 -11.19
N GLY A 77 20.62 22.65 -12.11
CA GLY A 77 21.96 23.19 -12.33
C GLY A 77 22.01 24.49 -13.13
N THR A 78 20.94 24.84 -13.86
CA THR A 78 20.87 26.14 -14.56
C THR A 78 20.60 27.30 -13.59
N GLU A 79 21.13 28.49 -13.92
CA GLU A 79 20.98 29.71 -13.11
C GLU A 79 19.51 30.03 -12.77
N HIS A 80 18.62 29.84 -13.73
CA HIS A 80 17.20 30.18 -13.60
C HIS A 80 16.27 28.98 -13.39
N LYS A 81 16.85 27.78 -13.18
CA LYS A 81 16.11 26.53 -13.01
C LYS A 81 15.11 26.25 -14.15
N LEU A 82 15.50 26.56 -15.38
CA LEU A 82 14.64 26.41 -16.56
C LEU A 82 15.45 26.13 -17.82
N LEU A 83 14.80 25.52 -18.80
CA LEU A 83 15.30 25.37 -20.17
C LEU A 83 14.21 25.79 -21.15
N LEU A 84 14.66 26.32 -22.29
CA LEU A 84 13.78 26.66 -23.39
C LEU A 84 13.76 25.50 -24.38
N ALA A 85 12.57 25.08 -24.78
CA ALA A 85 12.36 24.04 -25.77
C ALA A 85 11.55 24.60 -26.95
N LYS A 86 11.97 24.24 -28.16
CA LYS A 86 11.33 24.62 -29.42
C LYS A 86 10.52 23.44 -29.94
N PRO A 87 9.20 23.57 -30.14
CA PRO A 87 8.40 22.58 -30.85
C PRO A 87 8.99 22.26 -32.22
N LYS A 88 8.97 20.98 -32.59
CA LYS A 88 9.46 20.48 -33.88
C LYS A 88 8.39 19.72 -34.64
N ALA A 89 7.57 18.95 -33.92
CA ALA A 89 6.53 18.14 -34.52
C ALA A 89 5.44 17.83 -33.50
N ILE A 90 4.29 17.40 -34.02
CA ILE A 90 3.23 16.80 -33.22
C ILE A 90 3.28 15.29 -33.47
N ASN A 91 3.21 14.51 -32.40
CA ASN A 91 2.98 13.08 -32.51
C ASN A 91 1.47 12.80 -32.38
N PRO A 92 0.77 12.47 -33.48
CA PRO A 92 -0.68 12.29 -33.47
C PRO A 92 -1.11 11.05 -32.68
N ASP A 93 -0.34 9.95 -32.76
CA ASP A 93 -0.68 8.68 -32.11
C ASP A 93 -0.71 8.81 -30.59
N TYR A 94 0.24 9.55 -30.03
CA TYR A 94 0.37 9.76 -28.59
C TYR A 94 -0.20 11.09 -28.10
N LYS A 95 -0.78 11.91 -29.00
CA LYS A 95 -1.33 13.23 -28.68
C LYS A 95 -0.34 14.09 -27.88
N SER A 96 0.91 14.11 -28.34
CA SER A 96 2.05 14.70 -27.64
C SER A 96 2.82 15.66 -28.54
N LEU A 97 3.56 16.59 -27.92
CA LEU A 97 4.37 17.57 -28.62
C LEU A 97 5.84 17.13 -28.60
N ILE A 98 6.49 17.07 -29.76
CA ILE A 98 7.92 16.81 -29.87
C ILE A 98 8.63 18.15 -29.84
N VAL A 99 9.57 18.31 -28.90
CA VAL A 99 10.32 19.54 -28.70
C VAL A 99 11.82 19.27 -28.72
N GLU A 100 12.58 20.23 -29.23
CA GLU A 100 14.04 20.26 -29.21
C GLU A 100 14.49 21.23 -28.11
N LEU A 101 15.48 20.83 -27.33
CA LEU A 101 16.14 21.70 -26.37
C LEU A 101 17.66 21.64 -26.56
N ASP A 102 18.29 22.76 -26.24
CA ASP A 102 19.73 22.86 -26.06
C ASP A 102 20.03 22.91 -24.57
N TYR A 103 21.03 22.14 -24.13
CA TYR A 103 21.49 22.16 -22.75
C TYR A 103 23.01 22.03 -22.69
N ASP A 104 23.59 22.58 -21.64
CA ASP A 104 25.00 22.35 -21.33
C ASP A 104 25.13 21.01 -20.64
N ASP A 105 25.94 20.12 -21.22
CA ASP A 105 26.27 18.84 -20.60
C ASP A 105 27.19 19.10 -19.41
N THR A 106 26.57 19.34 -18.25
CA THR A 106 27.28 19.23 -16.99
C THR A 106 27.30 17.75 -16.62
N ASP A 107 28.49 17.15 -16.63
CA ASP A 107 28.78 15.88 -15.97
C ASP A 107 28.55 16.03 -14.46
N SER A 108 27.30 16.24 -14.03
CA SER A 108 26.95 16.31 -12.63
C SER A 108 26.85 14.89 -12.11
N THR A 109 27.98 14.44 -11.56
CA THR A 109 28.10 13.59 -10.39
C THR A 109 26.93 13.79 -9.42
N GLU A 110 26.14 12.73 -9.23
CA GLU A 110 25.10 12.54 -8.21
C GLU A 110 24.11 13.71 -8.00
N ASN A 111 22.85 13.49 -8.38
CA ASN A 111 21.72 14.43 -8.20
C ASN A 111 21.69 15.05 -6.79
N GLU A 112 21.48 16.36 -6.66
CA GLU A 112 21.30 17.06 -5.37
C GLU A 112 20.20 16.43 -4.50
N GLN A 113 19.12 15.90 -5.09
CA GLN A 113 18.13 15.10 -4.36
C GLN A 113 18.74 13.80 -3.83
N THR A 114 19.56 13.11 -4.61
CA THR A 114 20.26 11.89 -4.14
C THR A 114 21.25 12.23 -3.03
N LYS A 115 21.96 13.36 -3.11
CA LYS A 115 22.83 13.85 -2.02
C LYS A 115 22.03 14.13 -0.75
N LEU A 116 20.91 14.86 -0.85
CA LEU A 116 20.00 15.13 0.26
C LEU A 116 19.44 13.84 0.87
N LEU A 117 19.08 12.86 0.04
CA LEU A 117 18.64 11.55 0.50
C LEU A 117 19.76 10.78 1.22
N ARG A 118 21.02 10.89 0.77
CA ARG A 118 22.17 10.23 1.41
C ARG A 118 22.58 10.87 2.73
N GLN A 119 22.30 12.17 2.92
CA GLN A 119 22.49 12.88 4.18
C GLN A 119 21.49 12.45 5.26
N TRP A 120 20.40 11.77 4.87
CA TRP A 120 19.44 11.26 5.83
C TRP A 120 20.05 10.13 6.67
N GLU A 121 20.11 10.37 7.98
CA GLU A 121 20.59 9.39 8.95
C GLU A 121 19.46 8.47 9.43
N TYR A 122 19.71 7.17 9.29
CA TYR A 122 18.84 6.12 9.82
C TYR A 122 19.68 5.17 10.67
N THR A 123 19.32 5.06 11.94
CA THR A 123 20.09 4.26 12.92
C THR A 123 19.35 3.00 13.38
N GLY A 124 18.18 2.74 12.81
CA GLY A 124 17.44 1.52 13.05
C GLY A 124 18.07 0.30 12.37
N ILE A 125 17.46 -0.86 12.64
CA ILE A 125 17.85 -2.12 12.01
C ILE A 125 17.55 -2.03 10.50
N ILE A 126 18.48 -2.52 9.68
CA ILE A 126 18.27 -2.69 8.23
C ILE A 126 17.95 -4.17 8.00
N LEU A 127 16.80 -4.44 7.40
CA LEU A 127 16.31 -5.78 7.12
C LEU A 127 16.83 -6.27 5.77
N ASP A 128 16.98 -7.59 5.63
CA ASP A 128 17.35 -8.20 4.34
C ASP A 128 16.21 -7.98 3.31
N PRO A 129 16.51 -7.80 2.01
CA PRO A 129 15.49 -7.65 0.98
C PRO A 129 14.48 -8.83 0.99
N PRO A 130 13.16 -8.55 0.93
CA PRO A 130 12.15 -9.60 0.76
C PRO A 130 12.43 -10.49 -0.45
N MET A 131 12.07 -11.77 -0.35
CA MET A 131 12.40 -12.79 -1.37
C MET A 131 11.98 -12.38 -2.78
N LYS A 132 10.77 -11.82 -2.95
CA LYS A 132 10.28 -11.35 -4.25
C LYS A 132 11.14 -10.24 -4.85
N MET A 133 11.67 -9.33 -4.03
CA MET A 133 12.59 -8.29 -4.52
C MET A 133 13.87 -8.93 -5.04
N LYS A 134 14.45 -9.83 -4.24
CA LYS A 134 15.67 -10.54 -4.60
C LYS A 134 15.49 -11.38 -5.88
N GLN A 135 14.38 -12.12 -5.99
CA GLN A 135 14.06 -12.90 -7.18
C GLN A 135 13.97 -12.04 -8.45
N ALA A 136 13.36 -10.85 -8.37
CA ALA A 136 13.27 -9.96 -9.52
C ALA A 136 14.66 -9.42 -9.92
N GLU A 137 15.45 -8.97 -8.93
CA GLU A 137 16.80 -8.44 -9.15
C GLU A 137 17.75 -9.51 -9.71
N ASP A 138 17.78 -10.71 -9.12
CA ASP A 138 18.60 -11.84 -9.58
C ASP A 138 18.20 -12.28 -11.00
N SER A 139 16.91 -12.27 -11.31
CA SER A 139 16.42 -12.62 -12.65
C SER A 139 16.87 -11.61 -13.71
N VAL A 140 16.74 -10.31 -13.42
CA VAL A 140 17.20 -9.26 -14.36
C VAL A 140 18.72 -9.30 -14.53
N ALA A 141 19.47 -9.45 -13.44
CA ALA A 141 20.93 -9.56 -13.50
C ALA A 141 21.37 -10.76 -14.34
N THR A 142 20.76 -11.93 -14.13
CA THR A 142 21.08 -13.14 -14.89
C THR A 142 20.74 -13.00 -16.37
N MET A 143 19.57 -12.43 -16.69
CA MET A 143 19.17 -12.18 -18.07
C MET A 143 20.12 -11.20 -18.78
N LEU A 144 20.52 -10.12 -18.10
CA LEU A 144 21.51 -9.18 -18.64
C LEU A 144 22.85 -9.87 -18.91
N GLU A 145 23.34 -10.69 -17.98
CA GLU A 145 24.59 -11.43 -18.14
C GLU A 145 24.55 -12.39 -19.35
N LEU A 146 23.45 -13.12 -19.54
CA LEU A 146 23.25 -14.01 -20.69
C LEU A 146 23.27 -13.25 -22.01
N LEU A 147 22.60 -12.09 -22.05
CA LEU A 147 22.57 -11.21 -23.22
C LEU A 147 23.94 -10.60 -23.51
N GLU A 148 24.67 -10.16 -22.48
CA GLU A 148 25.99 -9.53 -22.61
C GLU A 148 27.04 -10.51 -23.13
N LYS A 149 26.95 -11.79 -22.70
CA LYS A 149 27.82 -12.86 -23.17
C LYS A 149 27.46 -13.42 -24.54
N GLY A 150 26.34 -12.99 -25.13
CA GLY A 150 25.88 -13.49 -26.43
C GLY A 150 25.45 -14.97 -26.40
N VAL A 151 25.07 -15.49 -25.23
CA VAL A 151 24.65 -16.90 -25.04
C VAL A 151 23.16 -17.03 -24.64
N ALA A 152 22.42 -15.93 -24.64
CA ALA A 152 20.99 -15.95 -24.36
C ALA A 152 20.24 -16.73 -25.46
N THR A 153 19.40 -17.67 -25.03
CA THR A 153 18.43 -18.40 -25.85
C THR A 153 17.06 -18.29 -25.20
N GLU A 154 15.99 -18.58 -25.93
CA GLU A 154 14.66 -18.60 -25.32
C GLU A 154 14.60 -19.54 -24.10
N GLU A 155 15.16 -20.74 -24.23
CA GLU A 155 15.14 -21.79 -23.21
C GLU A 155 15.83 -21.34 -21.91
N ASN A 156 17.03 -20.77 -21.99
CA ASN A 156 17.78 -20.37 -20.80
C ASN A 156 17.30 -19.05 -20.18
N MET A 157 16.56 -18.23 -20.93
CA MET A 157 15.98 -16.97 -20.46
C MET A 157 14.59 -17.15 -19.84
N ARG A 158 13.78 -18.11 -20.32
CA ARG A 158 12.33 -18.17 -20.03
C ARG A 158 12.02 -18.29 -18.53
N TYR A 159 12.80 -19.07 -17.79
CA TYR A 159 12.63 -19.19 -16.33
C TYR A 159 12.80 -17.85 -15.61
N TYR A 160 13.89 -17.14 -15.90
CA TYR A 160 14.19 -15.84 -15.30
C TYR A 160 13.19 -14.78 -15.76
N PHE A 161 12.76 -14.83 -17.01
CA PHE A 161 11.77 -13.90 -17.55
C PHE A 161 10.40 -14.05 -16.87
N ASN A 162 9.94 -15.29 -16.64
CA ASN A 162 8.70 -15.55 -15.91
C ASN A 162 8.80 -15.10 -14.44
N THR A 163 9.93 -15.37 -13.79
CA THR A 163 10.18 -14.90 -12.41
C THR A 163 10.17 -13.37 -12.33
N PHE A 164 10.83 -12.70 -13.29
CA PHE A 164 10.80 -11.25 -13.43
C PHE A 164 9.36 -10.73 -13.61
N LYS A 165 8.56 -11.34 -14.48
CA LYS A 165 7.16 -10.95 -14.73
C LYS A 165 6.31 -10.94 -13.46
N GLU A 166 6.48 -11.94 -12.60
CA GLU A 166 5.75 -12.05 -11.33
C GLU A 166 6.27 -11.08 -10.26
N CYS A 167 7.58 -10.82 -10.25
CA CYS A 167 8.25 -10.15 -9.14
C CYS A 167 8.61 -8.68 -9.40
N ALA A 168 8.60 -8.19 -10.64
CA ALA A 168 9.06 -6.84 -10.99
C ALA A 168 8.33 -5.72 -10.24
N VAL A 169 7.04 -5.89 -9.94
CA VAL A 169 6.24 -4.89 -9.23
C VAL A 169 6.70 -4.65 -7.78
N TYR A 170 7.48 -5.56 -7.21
CA TYR A 170 7.94 -5.48 -5.82
C TYR A 170 9.23 -4.66 -5.67
N VAL A 171 9.88 -4.25 -6.75
CA VAL A 171 11.16 -3.53 -6.68
C VAL A 171 10.96 -2.05 -7.04
N PHE A 172 11.24 -1.18 -6.06
CA PHE A 172 10.96 0.26 -6.11
C PHE A 172 12.25 1.10 -6.25
N SER A 173 13.40 0.43 -6.42
CA SER A 173 14.72 1.07 -6.47
C SER A 173 14.99 1.70 -7.82
N CYS A 174 15.76 2.79 -7.84
CA CYS A 174 16.12 3.44 -9.10
C CYS A 174 17.09 2.61 -9.95
N GLU A 175 17.96 1.82 -9.31
CA GLU A 175 18.88 0.90 -9.97
C GLU A 175 18.10 -0.13 -10.79
N PHE A 176 17.07 -0.73 -10.21
CA PHE A 176 16.24 -1.72 -10.91
C PHE A 176 15.47 -1.10 -12.08
N GLY A 177 15.05 0.17 -11.96
CA GLY A 177 14.48 0.92 -13.08
C GLY A 177 15.44 0.99 -14.28
N LYS A 178 16.71 1.30 -14.03
CA LYS A 178 17.75 1.37 -15.07
C LYS A 178 18.08 -0.01 -15.64
N GLU A 179 18.20 -1.03 -14.78
CA GLU A 179 18.47 -2.40 -15.19
C GLU A 179 17.35 -2.94 -16.11
N ARG A 180 16.09 -2.65 -15.79
CA ARG A 180 14.95 -3.02 -16.63
C ARG A 180 14.96 -2.34 -17.99
N GLU A 181 15.30 -1.06 -18.04
CA GLU A 181 15.40 -0.34 -19.30
C GLU A 181 16.56 -0.86 -20.15
N ARG A 182 17.70 -1.16 -19.51
CA ARG A 182 18.83 -1.83 -20.16
C ARG A 182 18.41 -3.18 -20.73
N LEU A 183 17.71 -4.00 -19.94
CA LEU A 183 17.20 -5.29 -20.36
C LEU A 183 16.29 -5.16 -21.59
N GLN A 184 15.39 -4.18 -21.60
CA GLN A 184 14.51 -3.91 -22.74
C GLN A 184 15.32 -3.61 -24.00
N LYS A 185 16.29 -2.70 -23.92
CA LYS A 185 17.15 -2.33 -25.07
C LYS A 185 17.97 -3.51 -25.58
N MET A 186 18.48 -4.35 -24.68
CA MET A 186 19.26 -5.52 -25.06
C MET A 186 18.40 -6.60 -25.71
N LEU A 187 17.20 -6.87 -25.19
CA LEU A 187 16.26 -7.81 -25.81
C LEU A 187 15.85 -7.35 -27.21
N GLU A 188 15.55 -6.06 -27.41
CA GLU A 188 15.12 -5.53 -28.72
C GLU A 188 16.17 -5.70 -29.82
N ASN A 189 17.45 -5.59 -29.46
CA ASN A 189 18.56 -5.62 -30.41
C ASN A 189 19.26 -6.98 -30.48
N TYR A 190 18.76 -7.99 -29.77
CA TYR A 190 19.42 -9.28 -29.72
C TYR A 190 19.32 -10.03 -31.06
N PRO A 191 20.33 -10.82 -31.50
CA PRO A 191 20.29 -11.49 -32.80
C PRO A 191 19.18 -12.55 -32.92
N ASP A 192 18.93 -13.31 -31.84
CA ASP A 192 17.93 -14.38 -31.82
C ASP A 192 16.49 -13.81 -31.83
N PRO A 193 15.67 -14.12 -32.85
CA PRO A 193 14.28 -13.66 -32.94
C PRO A 193 13.38 -14.08 -31.76
N GLN A 194 13.60 -15.26 -31.17
CA GLN A 194 12.80 -15.74 -30.05
C GLN A 194 13.12 -14.95 -28.77
N VAL A 195 14.39 -14.62 -28.56
CA VAL A 195 14.81 -13.73 -27.46
C VAL A 195 14.26 -12.31 -27.70
N ARG A 196 14.27 -11.81 -28.93
CA ARG A 196 13.67 -10.50 -29.26
C ARG A 196 12.17 -10.44 -28.96
N ALA A 197 11.43 -11.53 -29.16
CA ALA A 197 10.00 -11.58 -28.85
C ALA A 197 9.70 -11.29 -27.36
N MET A 198 10.64 -11.60 -26.46
CA MET A 198 10.50 -11.28 -25.03
C MET A 198 10.49 -9.76 -24.77
N ALA A 199 11.02 -8.94 -25.66
CA ALA A 199 10.96 -7.48 -25.55
C ALA A 199 9.51 -6.96 -25.58
N GLU A 200 8.64 -7.58 -26.39
CA GLU A 200 7.23 -7.21 -26.48
C GLU A 200 6.47 -7.62 -25.21
N GLU A 201 6.77 -8.80 -24.68
CA GLU A 201 6.25 -9.24 -23.39
C GLU A 201 6.67 -8.28 -22.27
N GLN A 202 7.93 -7.83 -22.25
CA GLN A 202 8.42 -6.87 -21.24
C GLN A 202 7.72 -5.51 -21.32
N ARG A 203 7.40 -5.03 -22.53
CA ARG A 203 6.58 -3.81 -22.71
C ARG A 203 5.20 -3.98 -22.09
N SER A 204 4.57 -5.14 -22.25
CA SER A 204 3.26 -5.42 -21.63
C SER A 204 3.32 -5.44 -20.10
N ILE A 205 4.39 -5.99 -19.53
CA ILE A 205 4.64 -5.99 -18.08
C ILE A 205 4.78 -4.56 -17.56
N SER A 206 5.43 -3.68 -18.33
CA SER A 206 5.59 -2.28 -17.94
C SER A 206 4.24 -1.56 -17.76
N GLN A 207 3.21 -1.91 -18.54
CA GLN A 207 1.87 -1.35 -18.34
C GLN A 207 1.21 -1.84 -17.05
N SER A 208 1.41 -3.11 -16.68
CA SER A 208 0.77 -3.70 -15.49
C SER A 208 1.41 -3.22 -14.20
N ILE A 209 2.74 -3.05 -14.17
CA ILE A 209 3.45 -2.58 -12.98
C ILE A 209 3.18 -1.09 -12.69
N HIS A 210 3.00 -0.23 -13.70
CA HIS A 210 2.76 1.21 -13.51
C HIS A 210 1.35 1.53 -12.98
N ASN A 211 0.57 0.51 -12.62
CA ASN A 211 -0.76 0.63 -12.04
C ASN A 211 -0.71 0.91 -10.53
N SER A 212 -1.41 1.96 -10.09
CA SER A 212 -1.54 2.32 -8.67
C SER A 212 -2.05 1.19 -7.75
N CYS A 213 -2.92 0.31 -8.24
CA CYS A 213 -3.40 -0.85 -7.47
C CYS A 213 -2.30 -1.91 -7.32
N ALA A 214 -1.48 -2.10 -8.36
CA ALA A 214 -0.35 -3.03 -8.32
C ALA A 214 0.71 -2.56 -7.33
N HIS A 215 1.09 -1.27 -7.38
CA HIS A 215 1.98 -0.65 -6.39
C HIS A 215 1.47 -0.81 -4.95
N TYR A 216 0.17 -0.56 -4.72
CA TYR A 216 -0.45 -0.69 -3.41
C TYR A 216 -0.37 -2.13 -2.86
N ASN A 217 -0.72 -3.12 -3.68
CA ASN A 217 -0.68 -4.53 -3.29
C ASN A 217 0.75 -4.97 -2.99
N ALA A 218 1.69 -4.66 -3.89
CA ALA A 218 3.11 -4.96 -3.70
C ALA A 218 3.66 -4.34 -2.42
N PHE A 219 3.41 -3.05 -2.18
CA PHE A 219 3.83 -2.36 -0.97
C PHE A 219 3.24 -2.98 0.31
N CYS A 220 1.97 -3.37 0.27
CA CYS A 220 1.33 -4.02 1.42
C CYS A 220 1.94 -5.39 1.74
N GLU A 221 2.31 -6.16 0.73
CA GLU A 221 3.01 -7.44 0.90
C GLU A 221 4.43 -7.25 1.42
N LEU A 222 5.23 -6.37 0.81
CA LEU A 222 6.57 -6.03 1.31
C LEU A 222 6.54 -5.63 2.78
N LYS A 223 5.59 -4.76 3.15
CA LYS A 223 5.38 -4.34 4.53
C LYS A 223 5.04 -5.51 5.47
N LYS A 224 4.31 -6.53 5.01
CA LYS A 224 4.01 -7.74 5.80
C LYS A 224 5.26 -8.59 5.96
N ASP A 225 5.99 -8.85 4.88
CA ASP A 225 7.18 -9.70 4.88
C ASP A 225 8.29 -9.11 5.75
N MET A 226 8.57 -7.82 5.60
CA MET A 226 9.56 -7.12 6.41
C MET A 226 9.16 -7.08 7.89
N LYS A 227 7.87 -6.92 8.20
CA LYS A 227 7.39 -7.04 9.59
C LYS A 227 7.56 -8.43 10.16
N LYS A 228 7.30 -9.47 9.36
CA LYS A 228 7.50 -10.87 9.78
C LYS A 228 8.97 -11.13 10.07
N GLN A 229 9.86 -10.69 9.18
CA GLN A 229 11.31 -10.79 9.35
C GLN A 229 11.79 -10.07 10.61
N ALA A 230 11.41 -8.80 10.79
CA ALA A 230 11.77 -8.02 11.98
C ALA A 230 11.22 -8.63 13.27
N SER A 231 10.06 -9.29 13.24
CA SER A 231 9.49 -9.97 14.41
C SER A 231 10.16 -11.33 14.72
N GLY A 232 11.08 -11.78 13.87
CA GLY A 232 11.84 -13.02 14.06
C GLY A 232 12.82 -12.94 15.23
N SER A 233 13.28 -14.11 15.69
CA SER A 233 14.24 -14.22 16.80
C SER A 233 15.55 -13.46 16.54
N LYS A 234 16.01 -13.41 15.29
CA LYS A 234 17.23 -12.69 14.83
C LYS A 234 17.31 -11.25 15.32
N PHE A 235 16.18 -10.53 15.34
CA PHE A 235 16.16 -9.09 15.64
C PHE A 235 15.56 -8.74 17.01
N LYS A 236 15.16 -9.75 17.80
CA LYS A 236 14.40 -9.54 19.05
C LYS A 236 15.14 -8.67 20.06
N THR A 237 16.43 -8.91 20.29
CA THR A 237 17.24 -8.15 21.26
C THR A 237 17.49 -6.73 20.78
N GLN A 238 17.78 -6.54 19.48
CA GLN A 238 17.99 -5.21 18.89
C GLN A 238 16.68 -4.39 18.89
N LEU A 239 15.53 -5.02 18.67
CA LEU A 239 14.24 -4.32 18.75
C LEU A 239 13.94 -3.76 20.15
N LEU A 240 14.41 -4.43 21.21
CA LEU A 240 14.21 -3.97 22.60
C LEU A 240 15.06 -2.75 22.95
N SER A 241 16.22 -2.58 22.31
CA SER A 241 17.11 -1.44 22.54
C SER A 241 16.77 -0.20 21.69
N LEU A 242 15.88 -0.32 20.70
CA LEU A 242 15.51 0.79 19.83
C LEU A 242 14.58 1.80 20.52
N ASP A 243 14.95 3.08 20.49
CA ASP A 243 14.06 4.17 20.86
C ASP A 243 13.10 4.52 19.72
N LYS A 244 11.81 4.20 19.93
CA LYS A 244 10.73 4.53 19.01
C LYS A 244 10.65 6.04 18.72
N LYS A 245 10.85 6.92 19.70
CA LYS A 245 10.72 8.38 19.51
C LYS A 245 11.84 8.89 18.61
N ARG A 246 13.08 8.50 18.88
CA ARG A 246 14.22 8.75 17.99
C ARG A 246 13.96 8.23 16.59
N LEU A 247 13.58 6.96 16.43
CA LEU A 247 13.33 6.38 15.10
C LEU A 247 12.19 7.08 14.36
N THR A 248 11.16 7.55 15.08
CA THR A 248 10.07 8.33 14.48
C THR A 248 10.59 9.67 13.96
N ARG A 249 11.43 10.38 14.73
CA ARG A 249 12.06 11.64 14.30
C ARG A 249 12.97 11.44 13.08
N GLU A 250 13.77 10.37 13.06
CA GLU A 250 14.60 10.02 11.91
C GLU A 250 13.72 9.81 10.66
N MET A 251 12.63 9.04 10.77
CA MET A 251 11.72 8.83 9.63
C MET A 251 10.98 10.11 9.20
N GLU A 252 10.60 10.98 10.14
CA GLU A 252 9.97 12.28 9.85
C GLU A 252 10.94 13.28 9.21
N ALA A 253 12.24 13.17 9.50
CA ALA A 253 13.30 13.96 8.88
C ALA A 253 13.65 13.51 7.45
N PHE A 254 13.04 12.44 6.95
CA PHE A 254 13.26 12.01 5.56
C PHE A 254 12.85 13.13 4.58
N PRO A 255 13.68 13.47 3.58
CA PRO A 255 13.48 14.62 2.71
C PRO A 255 12.08 14.72 2.06
N GLY A 256 11.59 15.96 1.93
CA GLY A 256 10.36 16.28 1.20
C GLY A 256 9.07 15.88 1.92
N ASN A 257 9.08 15.82 3.26
CA ASN A 257 7.95 15.42 4.11
C ASN A 257 7.36 14.05 3.72
N PHE A 258 8.13 13.20 3.04
CA PHE A 258 7.62 12.01 2.37
C PHE A 258 6.94 11.04 3.35
N TYR A 259 7.51 10.85 4.53
CA TYR A 259 6.96 10.00 5.58
C TYR A 259 5.63 10.52 6.17
N SER A 260 5.38 11.82 6.13
CA SER A 260 4.16 12.42 6.70
C SER A 260 2.89 11.94 5.96
N GLU A 261 3.02 11.59 4.68
CA GLU A 261 1.90 11.19 3.80
C GLU A 261 1.53 9.71 3.89
N ARG A 262 2.23 8.93 4.74
CA ARG A 262 2.05 7.48 4.90
C ARG A 262 0.62 7.02 5.22
N ASN A 263 -0.24 7.93 5.69
CA ASN A 263 -1.63 7.63 6.07
C ASN A 263 -2.49 7.31 4.84
N ASN A 264 -2.19 7.87 3.67
CA ASN A 264 -2.82 7.48 2.41
C ASN A 264 -1.97 6.41 1.71
N VAL A 265 -2.15 5.16 2.11
CA VAL A 265 -1.27 4.05 1.69
C VAL A 265 -1.25 3.85 0.17
N LYS A 266 -2.38 4.02 -0.53
CA LYS A 266 -2.44 3.86 -1.99
C LYS A 266 -1.63 4.94 -2.71
N PHE A 267 -1.80 6.19 -2.29
CA PHE A 267 -1.05 7.32 -2.83
C PHE A 267 0.44 7.19 -2.49
N PHE A 268 0.75 6.89 -1.22
CA PHE A 268 2.11 6.70 -0.73
C PHE A 268 2.88 5.61 -1.48
N ALA A 269 2.25 4.46 -1.76
CA ALA A 269 2.90 3.38 -2.50
C ALA A 269 3.27 3.80 -3.93
N SER A 270 2.38 4.51 -4.63
CA SER A 270 2.68 5.03 -5.96
C SER A 270 3.76 6.10 -5.91
N LYS A 271 3.68 7.01 -4.92
CA LYS A 271 4.70 8.06 -4.72
C LYS A 271 6.06 7.45 -4.42
N LEU A 272 6.13 6.38 -3.61
CA LEU A 272 7.37 5.65 -3.33
C LEU A 272 7.98 5.05 -4.60
N TYR A 273 7.16 4.45 -5.46
CA TYR A 273 7.61 3.87 -6.72
C TYR A 273 8.25 4.93 -7.63
N TYR A 274 7.58 6.08 -7.77
CA TYR A 274 8.07 7.18 -8.60
C TYR A 274 9.10 8.08 -7.90
N LYS A 275 9.41 7.83 -6.62
CA LYS A 275 10.45 8.59 -5.91
C LYS A 275 11.86 8.21 -6.37
N PHE A 276 12.02 7.04 -7.00
CA PHE A 276 13.31 6.53 -7.49
C PHE A 276 14.40 6.56 -6.41
N LEU A 277 14.10 5.98 -5.24
CA LEU A 277 15.08 5.92 -4.16
C LEU A 277 16.23 4.95 -4.53
N PRO A 278 17.49 5.31 -4.24
CA PRO A 278 18.60 4.35 -4.28
C PRO A 278 18.31 3.14 -3.40
N ARG A 279 18.75 1.96 -3.82
CA ARG A 279 18.43 0.68 -3.16
C ARG A 279 18.79 0.68 -1.67
N ASP A 280 19.96 1.22 -1.31
CA ASP A 280 20.43 1.30 0.07
C ASP A 280 19.52 2.18 0.94
N ILE A 281 19.08 3.32 0.40
CA ILE A 281 18.18 4.27 1.07
C ILE A 281 16.77 3.68 1.17
N LEU A 282 16.26 3.09 0.09
CA LEU A 282 14.98 2.41 0.05
C LEU A 282 14.90 1.32 1.14
N MET A 283 15.93 0.49 1.26
CA MET A 283 15.96 -0.57 2.26
C MET A 283 16.00 -0.04 3.69
N LYS A 284 16.78 1.02 3.97
CA LYS A 284 16.73 1.72 5.28
C LYS A 284 15.31 2.23 5.58
N PHE A 285 14.70 2.91 4.61
CA PHE A 285 13.38 3.51 4.74
C PHE A 285 12.27 2.46 4.97
N LEU A 286 12.24 1.40 4.16
CA LEU A 286 11.29 0.30 4.31
C LEU A 286 11.48 -0.45 5.63
N SER A 287 12.73 -0.62 6.07
CA SER A 287 13.04 -1.23 7.37
C SER A 287 12.51 -0.38 8.52
N GLY A 288 12.75 0.94 8.50
CA GLY A 288 12.23 1.88 9.49
C GLY A 288 10.70 1.86 9.56
N MET A 289 10.03 1.80 8.41
CA MET A 289 8.57 1.62 8.31
C MET A 289 8.08 0.32 8.95
N ALA A 290 8.77 -0.80 8.69
CA ALA A 290 8.41 -2.09 9.25
C ALA A 290 8.60 -2.11 10.78
N ILE A 291 9.75 -1.63 11.26
CA ILE A 291 10.14 -1.59 12.66
C ILE A 291 9.25 -0.64 13.47
N LEU A 292 9.00 0.59 13.01
CA LEU A 292 8.01 1.47 13.65
C LEU A 292 6.62 0.86 13.66
N GLY A 293 6.28 0.07 12.65
CA GLY A 293 5.04 -0.71 12.63
C GLY A 293 4.96 -1.81 13.70
N ILE A 294 6.10 -2.28 14.22
CA ILE A 294 6.21 -3.23 15.34
C ILE A 294 6.29 -2.47 16.66
N LEU A 295 7.20 -1.50 16.80
CA LEU A 295 7.37 -0.66 18.00
C LEU A 295 6.10 0.16 18.30
N GLY A 296 5.37 0.58 17.28
CA GLY A 296 4.06 1.22 17.40
C GLY A 296 3.00 0.31 18.03
N LYS A 297 3.12 -1.01 17.81
CA LYS A 297 2.35 -2.02 18.56
C LYS A 297 2.97 -2.30 19.94
N GLY A 298 4.29 -2.13 20.08
CA GLY A 298 5.10 -2.30 21.30
C GLY A 298 4.97 -1.18 22.36
N THR A 299 4.42 -0.01 22.01
CA THR A 299 3.97 1.00 23.00
C THR A 299 2.60 0.71 23.61
N LYS A 300 2.26 -0.57 23.78
CA LYS A 300 1.51 -0.97 24.98
C LYS A 300 2.57 -1.40 25.99
N LYS A 301 3.02 -0.43 26.80
CA LYS A 301 3.74 -0.71 28.05
C LYS A 301 3.11 -1.94 28.71
N THR A 302 3.96 -2.80 29.23
CA THR A 302 3.71 -3.69 30.37
C THR A 302 2.93 -2.95 31.45
N VAL A 303 1.61 -2.89 31.27
CA VAL A 303 0.68 -2.77 32.38
C VAL A 303 0.53 -4.21 32.82
N ALA A 304 0.92 -4.51 34.05
CA ALA A 304 0.52 -5.73 34.75
C ALA A 304 -0.91 -6.09 34.33
N LYS A 305 -1.19 -7.37 34.05
CA LYS A 305 -2.50 -7.85 33.55
C LYS A 305 -3.68 -7.36 34.41
N VAL A 306 -4.09 -6.12 34.24
CA VAL A 306 -5.38 -5.60 34.62
C VAL A 306 -6.21 -5.78 33.37
N LYS A 307 -7.08 -6.79 33.38
CA LYS A 307 -8.10 -7.04 32.37
C LYS A 307 -8.89 -5.74 32.12
N ARG A 308 -8.44 -4.91 31.18
CA ARG A 308 -9.17 -3.71 30.74
C ARG A 308 -10.32 -4.16 29.85
N LYS A 309 -11.52 -3.73 30.26
CA LYS A 309 -12.83 -3.96 29.63
C LYS A 309 -12.74 -3.77 28.10
N ARG A 310 -13.30 -4.73 27.36
CA ARG A 310 -13.48 -4.65 25.89
C ARG A 310 -14.21 -3.34 25.56
N GLY A 311 -13.56 -2.43 24.84
CA GLY A 311 -14.25 -1.32 24.19
C GLY A 311 -15.24 -1.87 23.16
N ARG A 312 -16.47 -1.33 23.16
CA ARG A 312 -17.58 -1.66 22.24
C ARG A 312 -17.06 -1.76 20.79
N PRO A 313 -17.33 -2.86 20.05
CA PRO A 313 -17.19 -2.86 18.61
C PRO A 313 -18.16 -1.84 18.02
N ARG A 314 -17.67 -0.85 17.27
CA ARG A 314 -18.55 0.05 16.49
C ARG A 314 -19.14 -0.77 15.34
N LEU A 315 -20.43 -1.08 15.44
CA LEU A 315 -21.24 -1.57 14.33
C LEU A 315 -21.41 -0.43 13.32
N LYS A 316 -21.27 -0.74 12.02
CA LYS A 316 -21.58 0.22 10.96
C LYS A 316 -23.10 0.47 10.96
N LYS A 317 -23.49 1.71 10.70
CA LYS A 317 -24.89 2.14 10.55
C LYS A 317 -25.50 1.35 9.37
N GLY A 318 -26.28 0.31 9.66
CA GLY A 318 -26.86 -0.60 8.66
C GLY A 318 -27.12 -2.04 9.14
N ASP A 319 -26.44 -2.53 10.18
CA ASP A 319 -26.66 -3.89 10.70
C ASP A 319 -27.69 -3.91 11.83
N ARG A 320 -28.99 -3.98 11.50
CA ARG A 320 -30.12 -4.12 12.45
C ARG A 320 -30.58 -5.58 12.68
N ASP A 321 -29.66 -6.54 12.54
CA ASP A 321 -30.05 -7.95 12.60
C ASP A 321 -29.37 -8.68 13.78
N PHE A 322 -30.19 -9.11 14.74
CA PHE A 322 -29.77 -9.94 15.88
C PHE A 322 -29.24 -11.31 15.42
N SER A 323 -29.73 -11.86 14.30
CA SER A 323 -29.30 -13.17 13.77
C SER A 323 -27.80 -13.20 13.48
N LYS A 324 -27.23 -12.07 13.02
CA LYS A 324 -25.80 -11.93 12.74
C LYS A 324 -24.92 -11.96 14.00
N LEU A 325 -25.53 -11.88 15.18
CA LEU A 325 -24.82 -11.99 16.46
C LEU A 325 -24.68 -13.44 16.92
N ILE A 326 -25.50 -14.37 16.39
CA ILE A 326 -25.44 -15.79 16.68
C ILE A 326 -24.34 -16.43 15.81
N ASN A 327 -23.48 -17.22 16.45
CA ASN A 327 -22.39 -17.91 15.77
C ASN A 327 -22.93 -19.16 15.08
N GLY A 328 -22.55 -19.43 13.83
CA GLY A 328 -23.01 -20.61 13.07
C GLY A 328 -23.54 -20.27 11.67
N ASN A 329 -24.05 -21.29 10.95
CA ASN A 329 -24.70 -21.14 9.64
C ASN A 329 -26.16 -20.65 9.78
N SER A 330 -26.89 -20.45 8.68
CA SER A 330 -28.26 -19.89 8.70
C SER A 330 -29.25 -20.73 9.51
N GLU A 331 -29.29 -22.04 9.29
CA GLU A 331 -30.22 -22.95 9.98
C GLU A 331 -29.94 -23.02 11.48
N TYR A 332 -28.68 -23.10 11.90
CA TYR A 332 -28.30 -23.07 13.32
C TYR A 332 -28.69 -21.74 13.98
N ARG A 333 -28.62 -20.62 13.25
CA ARG A 333 -29.05 -19.31 13.75
C ARG A 333 -30.55 -19.25 13.96
N GLU A 334 -31.35 -19.80 13.05
CA GLU A 334 -32.81 -19.81 13.16
C GLU A 334 -33.27 -20.65 14.35
N LEU A 335 -32.71 -21.85 14.52
CA LEU A 335 -32.99 -22.71 15.68
C LEU A 335 -32.65 -22.01 17.00
N TRP A 336 -31.49 -21.34 17.07
CA TRP A 336 -31.13 -20.59 18.27
C TRP A 336 -31.97 -19.35 18.49
N ILE A 337 -32.44 -18.66 17.46
CA ILE A 337 -33.37 -17.54 17.62
C ILE A 337 -34.65 -18.01 18.31
N GLU A 338 -35.20 -19.14 17.88
CA GLU A 338 -36.41 -19.70 18.48
C GLU A 338 -36.19 -20.09 19.93
N GLN A 339 -35.10 -20.80 20.23
CA GLN A 339 -34.77 -21.20 21.60
C GLN A 339 -34.51 -20.01 22.51
N ILE A 340 -33.81 -18.97 22.02
CA ILE A 340 -33.60 -17.74 22.78
C ILE A 340 -34.92 -17.03 23.05
N ASN A 341 -35.83 -17.00 22.07
CA ASN A 341 -37.15 -16.39 22.23
C ASN A 341 -37.98 -17.10 23.32
N GLN A 342 -37.94 -18.43 23.36
CA GLN A 342 -38.60 -19.23 24.40
C GLN A 342 -37.97 -19.00 25.78
N MET A 343 -36.64 -18.99 25.86
CA MET A 343 -35.92 -18.81 27.13
C MET A 343 -36.07 -17.40 27.70
N ILE A 344 -36.14 -16.36 26.86
CA ILE A 344 -36.27 -14.98 27.33
C ILE A 344 -37.72 -14.57 27.61
N PHE A 345 -38.70 -15.36 27.14
CA PHE A 345 -40.11 -15.06 27.34
C PHE A 345 -40.45 -14.88 28.82
N GLY A 346 -41.13 -13.77 29.15
CA GLY A 346 -41.48 -13.40 30.52
C GLY A 346 -40.34 -12.84 31.37
N LYS A 347 -39.08 -12.87 30.91
CA LYS A 347 -37.92 -12.39 31.67
C LYS A 347 -37.65 -10.91 31.37
N LYS A 348 -37.40 -10.13 32.43
CA LYS A 348 -37.13 -8.68 32.32
C LYS A 348 -35.98 -8.25 33.21
N GLY A 349 -35.38 -7.11 32.86
CA GLY A 349 -34.34 -6.46 33.63
C GLY A 349 -33.13 -7.37 33.85
N ILE A 350 -32.79 -7.60 35.12
CA ILE A 350 -31.58 -8.33 35.52
C ILE A 350 -31.61 -9.77 35.01
N GLU A 351 -32.77 -10.44 35.07
CA GLU A 351 -32.90 -11.84 34.70
C GLU A 351 -32.66 -12.06 33.20
N ALA A 352 -33.22 -11.19 32.36
CA ALA A 352 -32.95 -11.18 30.91
C ALA A 352 -31.46 -10.90 30.61
N GLY A 353 -30.83 -10.02 31.39
CA GLY A 353 -29.40 -9.74 31.31
C GLY A 353 -28.52 -10.95 31.67
N LEU A 354 -28.90 -11.71 32.70
CA LEU A 354 -28.20 -12.92 33.13
C LEU A 354 -28.29 -14.05 32.09
N LEU A 355 -29.47 -14.27 31.50
CA LEU A 355 -29.66 -15.22 30.41
C LEU A 355 -28.76 -14.88 29.21
N MET A 356 -28.78 -13.62 28.76
CA MET A 356 -27.97 -13.15 27.63
C MET A 356 -26.47 -13.23 27.92
N ARG A 357 -26.06 -13.04 29.18
CA ARG A 357 -24.69 -13.27 29.63
C ARG A 357 -24.29 -14.73 29.52
N ALA A 358 -25.17 -15.65 29.91
CA ALA A 358 -24.93 -17.09 29.80
C ALA A 358 -24.72 -17.49 28.33
N LEU A 359 -25.58 -17.01 27.42
CA LEU A 359 -25.46 -17.24 25.97
C LEU A 359 -24.14 -16.70 25.40
N CYS A 360 -23.69 -15.52 25.85
CA CYS A 360 -22.38 -14.98 25.48
C CYS A 360 -21.21 -15.83 26.01
N LYS A 361 -21.31 -16.34 27.24
CA LYS A 361 -20.26 -17.17 27.86
C LYS A 361 -20.14 -18.54 27.20
N LYS A 362 -21.26 -19.14 26.80
CA LYS A 362 -21.30 -20.42 26.09
C LYS A 362 -21.08 -20.27 24.57
N HIS A 363 -20.67 -19.10 24.11
CA HIS A 363 -20.32 -18.84 22.72
C HIS A 363 -21.45 -19.04 21.69
N VAL A 364 -22.71 -19.07 22.13
CA VAL A 364 -23.88 -19.10 21.23
C VAL A 364 -24.03 -17.76 20.50
N ILE A 365 -23.88 -16.65 21.23
CA ILE A 365 -23.90 -15.29 20.67
C ILE A 365 -22.59 -14.55 20.96
N SER A 366 -22.13 -13.77 19.99
CA SER A 366 -20.91 -12.95 20.10
C SER A 366 -21.06 -11.76 21.06
N LYS A 367 -22.27 -11.20 21.17
CA LYS A 367 -22.65 -10.09 22.06
C LYS A 367 -24.18 -9.97 22.15
N ALA A 368 -24.67 -9.35 23.22
CA ALA A 368 -26.09 -9.06 23.42
C ALA A 368 -26.33 -7.58 23.80
N PRO A 369 -26.25 -6.63 22.85
CA PRO A 369 -26.60 -5.24 23.13
C PRO A 369 -28.09 -5.11 23.47
N TYR A 370 -28.43 -4.28 24.47
CA TYR A 370 -29.81 -4.07 24.91
C TYR A 370 -30.77 -3.76 23.75
N ASP A 371 -30.43 -2.78 22.91
CA ASP A 371 -31.28 -2.35 21.78
C ASP A 371 -31.60 -3.50 20.81
N TYR A 372 -30.62 -4.37 20.57
CA TYR A 372 -30.74 -5.49 19.64
C TYR A 372 -31.60 -6.61 20.21
N VAL A 373 -31.45 -6.88 21.51
CA VAL A 373 -32.29 -7.86 22.21
C VAL A 373 -33.73 -7.34 22.31
N LYS A 374 -33.90 -6.05 22.60
CA LYS A 374 -35.21 -5.40 22.66
C LYS A 374 -35.92 -5.40 21.30
N GLU A 375 -35.21 -5.06 20.24
CA GLU A 375 -35.75 -5.06 18.87
C GLU A 375 -36.19 -6.46 18.44
N LYS A 376 -35.43 -7.50 18.80
CA LYS A 376 -35.70 -8.88 18.37
C LYS A 376 -36.72 -9.62 19.24
N PHE A 377 -36.71 -9.42 20.55
CA PHE A 377 -37.48 -10.21 21.52
C PHE A 377 -38.49 -9.38 22.34
N GLY A 378 -38.64 -8.09 22.03
CA GLY A 378 -39.63 -7.21 22.66
C GLY A 378 -39.14 -6.51 23.93
N GLU A 379 -40.08 -5.97 24.72
CA GLU A 379 -39.77 -5.16 25.91
C GLU A 379 -39.20 -6.01 27.05
N ILE A 380 -37.87 -5.93 27.23
CA ILE A 380 -37.09 -6.66 28.25
C ILE A 380 -36.79 -5.82 29.51
N GLY A 381 -37.50 -4.71 29.74
CA GLY A 381 -37.29 -3.81 30.88
C GLY A 381 -36.19 -2.78 30.63
N SER A 382 -35.73 -2.07 31.67
CA SER A 382 -34.80 -0.93 31.49
C SER A 382 -33.37 -1.35 31.11
N GLU A 383 -32.72 -0.56 30.23
CA GLU A 383 -31.33 -0.77 29.82
C GLU A 383 -30.38 -0.88 31.03
N LYS A 384 -30.62 -0.07 32.07
CA LYS A 384 -29.83 -0.07 33.31
C LYS A 384 -29.88 -1.42 34.02
N ASN A 385 -31.08 -1.98 34.21
CA ASN A 385 -31.27 -3.26 34.91
C ASN A 385 -30.78 -4.43 34.08
N TYR A 386 -31.02 -4.40 32.77
CA TYR A 386 -30.48 -5.39 31.83
C TYR A 386 -28.94 -5.42 31.85
N ASN A 387 -28.29 -4.25 31.76
CA ASN A 387 -26.84 -4.16 31.79
C ASN A 387 -26.24 -4.54 33.14
N LYS A 388 -26.99 -4.43 34.24
CA LYS A 388 -26.58 -4.95 35.55
C LYS A 388 -26.42 -6.48 35.47
N GLY A 389 -27.42 -7.21 34.99
CA GLY A 389 -27.30 -8.67 34.79
C GLY A 389 -26.21 -9.06 33.80
N LEU A 390 -26.15 -8.37 32.65
CA LEU A 390 -25.23 -8.69 31.57
C LEU A 390 -23.75 -8.45 31.94
N ASN A 391 -23.45 -7.33 32.60
CA ASN A 391 -22.07 -6.82 32.74
C ASN A 391 -21.57 -6.72 34.19
N SER A 392 -22.39 -6.98 35.21
CA SER A 392 -21.94 -6.83 36.60
C SER A 392 -20.78 -7.77 36.90
N LYS A 393 -19.74 -7.24 37.55
CA LYS A 393 -18.60 -8.03 38.04
C LYS A 393 -18.91 -8.73 39.36
N GLU A 394 -19.88 -8.20 40.10
CA GLU A 394 -20.32 -8.66 41.40
C GLU A 394 -21.79 -9.05 41.25
N LEU A 395 -22.04 -10.35 41.19
CA LEU A 395 -23.36 -10.94 41.25
C LEU A 395 -23.54 -11.50 42.66
N ASP A 396 -24.72 -11.33 43.25
CA ASP A 396 -25.01 -11.99 44.52
C ASP A 396 -25.11 -13.51 44.34
N ASN A 397 -25.18 -14.25 45.46
CA ASN A 397 -25.20 -15.72 45.42
C ASN A 397 -26.40 -16.28 44.65
N ASN A 398 -27.54 -15.59 44.66
CA ASN A 398 -28.74 -15.99 43.94
C ASN A 398 -28.57 -15.76 42.42
N GLU A 399 -28.10 -14.58 42.04
CA GLU A 399 -27.78 -14.21 40.65
C GLU A 399 -26.70 -15.12 40.05
N GLN A 400 -25.70 -15.54 40.84
CA GLN A 400 -24.69 -16.52 40.42
C GLN A 400 -25.30 -17.91 40.21
N GLY A 401 -26.19 -18.34 41.10
CA GLY A 401 -26.92 -19.60 40.96
C GLY A 401 -27.76 -19.64 39.69
N VAL A 402 -28.52 -18.57 39.43
CA VAL A 402 -29.32 -18.40 38.20
C VAL A 402 -28.44 -18.41 36.95
N LEU A 403 -27.30 -17.70 36.97
CA LEU A 403 -26.37 -17.69 35.83
C LEU A 403 -25.81 -19.09 35.53
N LYS A 404 -25.42 -19.83 36.57
CA LYS A 404 -24.89 -21.19 36.42
C LYS A 404 -25.96 -22.16 35.89
N HIS A 405 -27.20 -22.02 36.36
CA HIS A 405 -28.34 -22.79 35.85
C HIS A 405 -28.55 -22.57 34.34
N TRP A 406 -28.55 -21.30 33.88
CA TRP A 406 -28.66 -20.99 32.45
C TRP A 406 -27.49 -21.53 31.64
N GLU A 407 -26.27 -21.41 32.16
CA GLU A 407 -25.08 -21.95 31.53
C GLU A 407 -25.21 -23.46 31.27
N THR A 408 -25.69 -24.25 32.24
CA THR A 408 -25.90 -25.69 32.08
C THR A 408 -27.04 -26.02 31.12
N MET A 409 -28.15 -25.28 31.20
CA MET A 409 -29.28 -25.49 30.28
C MET A 409 -28.90 -25.20 28.82
N ILE A 410 -28.13 -24.13 28.59
CA ILE A 410 -27.64 -23.75 27.26
C ILE A 410 -26.68 -24.81 26.70
N GLU A 411 -25.80 -25.39 27.53
CA GLU A 411 -24.91 -26.48 27.08
C GLU A 411 -25.67 -27.74 26.67
N SER A 412 -26.72 -28.10 27.42
CA SER A 412 -27.61 -29.20 27.05
C SER A 412 -28.29 -28.93 25.70
N LYS A 413 -28.89 -27.74 25.56
CA LYS A 413 -29.61 -27.35 24.33
C LYS A 413 -28.68 -27.22 23.12
N ASP A 414 -27.46 -26.75 23.32
CA ASP A 414 -26.47 -26.67 22.25
C ASP A 414 -26.10 -28.06 21.72
N THR A 415 -26.07 -29.05 22.60
CA THR A 415 -25.83 -30.44 22.23
C THR A 415 -27.01 -30.99 21.43
N ASP A 416 -28.24 -30.80 21.92
CA ASP A 416 -29.46 -31.25 21.24
C ASP A 416 -29.60 -30.66 19.82
N ILE A 417 -29.38 -29.35 19.66
CA ILE A 417 -29.47 -28.66 18.36
C ILE A 417 -28.41 -29.17 17.40
N LYS A 418 -27.18 -29.39 17.87
CA LYS A 418 -26.08 -29.93 17.04
C LYS A 418 -26.34 -31.37 16.63
N GLU A 419 -27.03 -32.16 17.43
CA GLU A 419 -27.42 -33.53 17.09
C GLU A 419 -28.56 -33.54 16.06
N GLN A 420 -29.56 -32.68 16.22
CA GLN A 420 -30.62 -32.49 15.22
C GLN A 420 -30.06 -32.08 13.85
N MET A 421 -29.07 -31.18 13.83
CA MET A 421 -28.40 -30.78 12.58
C MET A 421 -27.55 -31.86 11.92
N LYS A 422 -27.21 -32.95 12.62
CA LYS A 422 -26.52 -34.11 12.02
C LYS A 422 -27.50 -35.13 11.43
N SER A 423 -28.79 -35.01 11.76
CA SER A 423 -29.86 -35.89 11.27
C SER A 423 -30.56 -35.36 10.00
N PHE A 424 -30.22 -34.14 9.58
CA PHE A 424 -30.48 -33.59 8.25
C PHE A 424 -29.23 -33.77 7.39
#